data_AF-A0A958UR59-F1
#
_entry.id   AF-A0A958UR59-F1
#
_cell.length_a   1.000
_cell.length_b   1.000
_cell.length_c   1.000
_cell.angle_alpha   90.00
_cell.angle_beta   90.00
_cell.angle_gamma   90.00
#
_symmetry.space_group_name_H-M   'P 1'
#
loop_
_entity.id
_entity.type
_entity.pdbx_description
1 polymer ?
#
loop_
_entity_poly.entity_id
_entity_poly.type
_entity_poly.pdbx_seq_one_letter_code
_entity_poly.pdbx_strand_id
1 'polypeptide(L)'
;MLLIYAQKSTPRISYIFKHICLRILGIEVAFTSEIEEFIAHIGPKISYGKKPLGNELFFQSYGLLEQQGLEAIDVSVKKWGDTFGFFSVSNNSALPFDIFASSFFMITRYEEYLPHVKDEVGRFMASESLAFKHGFLQQPIVDIWAHLFKAKLLETF
;
A
#
# COMPACT_ATOMS: atom_id res chain seq x y z
N MET A 1 -13.98 7.50 -12.14
CA MET A 1 -13.60 6.15 -11.66
C MET A 1 -12.19 5.86 -12.13
N LEU A 2 -11.31 5.39 -11.24
CA LEU A 2 -9.93 5.01 -11.51
C LEU A 2 -9.86 3.50 -11.75
N LEU A 3 -9.33 3.07 -12.89
CA LEU A 3 -9.13 1.63 -13.18
C LEU A 3 -7.79 1.15 -12.62
N ILE A 4 -7.82 0.09 -11.81
CA ILE A 4 -6.64 -0.56 -11.25
C ILE A 4 -6.42 -1.90 -11.95
N TYR A 5 -5.32 -2.04 -12.68
CA TYR A 5 -4.86 -3.35 -13.11
C TYR A 5 -4.08 -4.03 -11.99
N ALA A 6 -4.43 -5.28 -11.68
CA ALA A 6 -3.64 -6.16 -10.85
C ALA A 6 -3.73 -7.59 -11.37
N GLN A 7 -2.58 -8.25 -11.55
CA GLN A 7 -2.52 -9.61 -12.11
C GLN A 7 -3.35 -10.62 -11.30
N LYS A 8 -3.47 -10.40 -9.98
CA LYS A 8 -4.29 -11.21 -9.08
C LYS A 8 -5.17 -10.30 -8.26
N SER A 9 -6.48 -10.51 -8.30
CA SER A 9 -7.41 -9.87 -7.38
C SER A 9 -7.41 -10.63 -6.05
N THR A 10 -7.14 -9.92 -4.95
CA THR A 10 -7.24 -10.46 -3.59
C THR A 10 -8.10 -9.57 -2.70
N PRO A 11 -8.67 -10.10 -1.61
CA PRO A 11 -9.38 -9.28 -0.62
C PRO A 11 -8.49 -8.16 -0.05
N ARG A 12 -7.18 -8.40 0.13
CA ARG A 12 -6.23 -7.40 0.62
C ARG A 12 -6.07 -6.24 -0.35
N ILE A 13 -5.90 -6.54 -1.64
CA ILE A 13 -5.83 -5.54 -2.72
C ILE A 13 -7.13 -4.74 -2.77
N SER A 14 -8.28 -5.41 -2.88
CA SER A 14 -9.57 -4.72 -2.97
C SER A 14 -9.82 -3.82 -1.75
N TYR A 15 -9.52 -4.33 -0.55
CA TYR A 15 -9.65 -3.57 0.69
C TYR A 15 -8.78 -2.32 0.69
N ILE A 16 -7.47 -2.47 0.45
CA ILE A 16 -6.56 -1.34 0.66
C ILE A 16 -6.70 -0.27 -0.41
N PHE A 17 -6.92 -0.66 -1.67
CA PHE A 17 -7.19 0.29 -2.74
C PHE A 17 -8.50 1.05 -2.51
N LYS A 18 -9.57 0.39 -2.06
CA LYS A 18 -10.82 1.07 -1.69
C LYS A 18 -10.62 1.97 -0.46
N HIS A 19 -9.82 1.56 0.52
CA HIS A 19 -9.54 2.39 1.68
C HIS A 19 -8.82 3.69 1.26
N ILE A 20 -7.73 3.57 0.51
CA ILE A 20 -6.96 4.75 0.06
C ILE A 20 -7.78 5.58 -0.93
N CYS A 21 -8.24 4.98 -2.03
CA CYS A 21 -8.85 5.73 -3.12
C CYS A 21 -10.25 6.22 -2.75
N LEU A 22 -11.14 5.34 -2.29
CA LEU A 22 -12.53 5.72 -2.05
C LEU A 22 -12.70 6.39 -0.69
N ARG A 23 -12.23 5.77 0.40
CA ARG A 23 -12.51 6.25 1.76
C ARG A 23 -11.72 7.50 2.14
N ILE A 24 -10.44 7.57 1.79
CA ILE A 24 -9.61 8.76 2.09
C ILE A 24 -9.74 9.82 0.99
N LEU A 25 -9.64 9.43 -0.28
CA LEU A 25 -9.54 10.39 -1.39
C LEU A 25 -10.87 10.69 -2.11
N GLY A 26 -11.94 9.93 -1.86
CA GLY A 26 -13.23 10.11 -2.53
C GLY A 26 -13.26 9.66 -4.00
N ILE A 27 -12.31 8.81 -4.42
CA ILE A 27 -12.14 8.32 -5.79
C ILE A 27 -12.69 6.90 -5.90
N GLU A 28 -13.73 6.72 -6.71
CA GLU A 28 -14.23 5.38 -7.06
C GLU A 28 -13.20 4.57 -7.84
N VAL A 29 -13.07 3.30 -7.51
CA VAL A 29 -12.12 2.37 -8.14
C VAL A 29 -12.82 1.15 -8.74
N ALA A 30 -12.36 0.76 -9.93
CA ALA A 30 -12.63 -0.52 -10.54
C ALA A 30 -11.34 -1.33 -10.64
N PHE A 31 -11.45 -2.65 -10.75
CA PHE A 31 -10.30 -3.55 -10.84
C PHE A 31 -10.43 -4.41 -12.09
N THR A 32 -9.31 -4.68 -12.75
CA THR A 32 -9.22 -5.66 -13.83
C THR A 32 -7.94 -6.48 -13.72
N SER A 33 -8.00 -7.74 -14.15
CA SER A 33 -6.85 -8.61 -14.39
C SER A 33 -6.53 -8.76 -15.87
N GLU A 34 -7.37 -8.21 -16.74
CA GLU A 34 -7.25 -8.36 -18.19
C GLU A 34 -6.46 -7.19 -18.76
N ILE A 35 -5.36 -7.50 -19.44
CA ILE A 35 -4.47 -6.47 -20.00
C ILE A 35 -5.20 -5.73 -21.13
N GLU A 36 -6.01 -6.43 -21.92
CA GLU A 36 -6.80 -5.86 -23.01
C GLU A 36 -7.81 -4.84 -22.49
N GLU A 37 -8.49 -5.13 -21.37
CA GLU A 37 -9.41 -4.19 -20.71
C GLU A 37 -8.66 -2.97 -20.19
N PHE A 38 -7.51 -3.20 -19.54
CA PHE A 38 -6.66 -2.11 -19.07
C PHE A 38 -6.20 -1.19 -20.22
N ILE A 39 -5.74 -1.76 -21.34
CA ILE A 39 -5.31 -1.00 -22.52
C ILE A 39 -6.49 -0.24 -23.13
N ALA A 40 -7.64 -0.88 -23.31
CA ALA A 40 -8.82 -0.28 -23.91
C ALA A 40 -9.50 0.79 -23.05
N HIS A 41 -9.26 0.81 -21.73
CA HIS A 41 -9.86 1.79 -20.84
C HIS A 41 -9.48 3.23 -21.17
N ILE A 42 -10.50 4.07 -21.33
CA ILE A 42 -10.40 5.51 -21.56
C ILE A 42 -10.65 6.24 -20.23
N GLY A 43 -9.61 6.86 -19.69
CA GLY A 43 -9.65 7.55 -18.41
C GLY A 43 -8.45 7.21 -17.52
N PRO A 44 -8.40 7.77 -16.30
CA PRO A 44 -7.34 7.48 -15.35
C PRO A 44 -7.23 5.98 -15.04
N LYS A 45 -6.03 5.43 -15.20
CA LYS A 45 -5.75 4.01 -14.95
C LYS A 45 -4.33 3.80 -14.46
N ILE A 46 -4.14 2.89 -13.51
CA ILE A 46 -2.82 2.54 -12.98
C ILE A 46 -2.65 1.03 -12.94
N SER A 47 -1.41 0.58 -12.96
CA SER A 47 -1.06 -0.83 -12.77
C SER A 47 -0.39 -1.04 -11.42
N TYR A 48 -0.73 -2.15 -10.77
CA TYR A 48 -0.11 -2.61 -9.54
C TYR A 48 0.38 -4.06 -9.72
N GLY A 49 1.69 -4.28 -9.62
CA GLY A 49 2.27 -5.59 -9.93
C GLY A 49 3.79 -5.64 -9.84
N LYS A 50 4.39 -6.75 -10.28
CA LYS A 50 5.85 -6.94 -10.17
C LYS A 50 6.66 -6.15 -11.20
N LYS A 51 6.07 -5.84 -12.35
CA LYS A 51 6.70 -5.12 -13.47
C LYS A 51 5.66 -4.21 -14.13
N PRO A 52 6.09 -3.10 -14.75
CA PRO A 52 5.20 -2.27 -15.56
C PRO A 52 4.72 -3.04 -16.79
N LEU A 53 3.56 -2.66 -17.32
CA LEU A 53 2.99 -3.15 -18.56
C LEU A 53 3.47 -2.35 -19.79
N GLY A 54 3.92 -1.11 -19.57
CA GLY A 54 4.40 -0.17 -20.58
C GLY A 54 4.83 1.13 -19.92
N ASN A 55 4.28 2.25 -20.40
CA ASN A 55 4.56 3.61 -19.89
C ASN A 55 3.43 4.17 -19.02
N GLU A 56 2.62 3.30 -18.41
CA GLU A 56 1.55 3.71 -17.49
C GLU A 56 2.09 4.16 -16.14
N LEU A 57 1.24 4.82 -15.34
CA LEU A 57 1.54 5.08 -13.94
C LEU A 57 1.51 3.76 -13.17
N PHE A 58 2.71 3.24 -12.88
CA PHE A 58 2.93 1.92 -12.30
C PHE A 58 3.35 2.01 -10.84
N PHE A 59 2.75 1.16 -10.00
CA PHE A 59 3.13 0.96 -8.61
C PHE A 59 3.62 -0.48 -8.40
N GLN A 60 4.85 -0.63 -7.96
CA GLN A 60 5.41 -1.96 -7.79
C GLN A 60 4.85 -2.64 -6.52
N SER A 61 4.42 -3.88 -6.68
CA SER A 61 3.99 -4.76 -5.59
C SER A 61 5.18 -5.40 -4.87
N TYR A 62 5.25 -5.20 -3.56
CA TYR A 62 6.18 -5.91 -2.68
C TYR A 62 5.79 -7.39 -2.53
N GLY A 63 4.50 -7.71 -2.60
CA GLY A 63 3.97 -9.09 -2.56
C GLY A 63 3.08 -9.42 -1.37
N LEU A 64 3.01 -8.54 -0.37
CA LEU A 64 2.22 -8.78 0.86
C LEU A 64 0.72 -8.93 0.57
N LEU A 65 0.20 -8.19 -0.42
CA LEU A 65 -1.22 -8.17 -0.71
C LEU A 65 -1.68 -9.43 -1.45
N GLU A 66 -0.76 -10.17 -2.06
CA GLU A 66 -1.00 -11.40 -2.80
C GLU A 66 -0.90 -12.67 -1.93
N GLN A 67 -0.28 -12.55 -0.75
CA GLN A 67 -0.11 -13.62 0.23
C GLN A 67 -1.43 -14.03 0.91
N GLN A 68 -1.46 -15.29 1.34
CA GLN A 68 -2.50 -15.83 2.23
C GLN A 68 -1.89 -16.14 3.59
N GLY A 69 -2.68 -16.01 4.65
CA GLY A 69 -2.21 -16.26 6.02
C GLY A 69 -1.30 -15.14 6.55
N LEU A 70 -0.60 -15.45 7.64
CA LEU A 70 0.27 -14.52 8.35
C LEU A 70 1.67 -15.12 8.42
N GLU A 71 2.61 -14.40 7.84
CA GLU A 71 4.04 -14.71 7.93
C GLU A 71 4.76 -13.56 8.61
N ALA A 72 5.81 -13.89 9.36
CA ALA A 72 6.70 -12.88 9.93
C ALA A 72 7.47 -12.19 8.81
N ILE A 73 7.50 -10.86 8.86
CA ILE A 73 8.16 -10.03 7.84
C ILE A 73 9.14 -9.12 8.56
N ASP A 74 10.40 -9.15 8.14
CA ASP A 74 11.38 -8.17 8.60
C ASP A 74 11.14 -6.84 7.87
N VAL A 75 10.65 -5.84 8.60
CA VAL A 75 10.24 -4.56 8.04
C VAL A 75 11.33 -3.52 8.24
N SER A 76 12.02 -3.17 7.15
CA SER A 76 13.00 -2.08 7.15
C SER A 76 12.32 -0.73 6.84
N VAL A 77 12.18 0.12 7.85
CA VAL A 77 11.67 1.48 7.71
C VAL A 77 12.77 2.42 7.22
N LYS A 78 12.41 3.25 6.23
CA LYS A 78 13.26 4.31 5.70
C LYS A 78 12.51 5.65 5.75
N LYS A 79 13.26 6.73 5.91
CA LYS A 79 12.74 8.09 5.76
C LYS A 79 12.70 8.44 4.27
N TRP A 80 11.58 9.01 3.82
CA TRP A 80 11.35 9.45 2.44
C TRP A 80 10.81 10.88 2.45
N GLY A 81 11.68 11.86 2.17
CA GLY A 81 11.34 13.27 2.32
C GLY A 81 10.87 13.55 3.76
N ASP A 82 9.63 14.03 3.88
CA ASP A 82 9.01 14.36 5.17
C ASP A 82 8.18 13.22 5.77
N THR A 83 8.14 12.05 5.12
CA THR A 83 7.44 10.86 5.62
C THR A 83 8.38 9.69 5.86
N PHE A 84 7.82 8.56 6.30
CA PHE A 84 8.47 7.26 6.40
C PHE A 84 7.85 6.31 5.39
N GLY A 85 8.54 5.22 5.08
CA GLY A 85 8.01 4.15 4.24
C GLY A 85 8.83 2.89 4.41
N PHE A 86 8.22 1.75 4.15
CA PHE A 86 8.83 0.43 4.20
C PHE A 86 8.32 -0.41 3.03
N PHE A 87 8.81 -1.62 2.86
CA PHE A 87 8.58 -2.38 1.62
C PHE A 87 9.12 -1.64 0.39
N SER A 88 10.42 -1.30 0.44
CA SER A 88 11.12 -0.62 -0.65
C SER A 88 10.96 -1.39 -1.97
N VAL A 89 10.79 -0.65 -3.06
CA VAL A 89 10.66 -1.19 -4.41
C VAL A 89 11.70 -0.57 -5.34
N SER A 90 11.75 -1.01 -6.59
CA SER A 90 12.70 -0.48 -7.57
C SER A 90 12.31 0.91 -8.06
N ASN A 91 13.26 1.60 -8.69
CA ASN A 91 13.07 2.93 -9.27
C ASN A 91 12.09 2.98 -10.45
N ASN A 92 11.60 1.82 -10.92
CA ASN A 92 10.58 1.77 -11.96
C ASN A 92 9.18 2.08 -11.42
N SER A 93 8.98 2.03 -10.09
CA SER A 93 7.71 2.37 -9.44
C SER A 93 7.55 3.88 -9.31
N ALA A 94 6.31 4.37 -9.39
CA ALA A 94 5.97 5.78 -9.20
C ALA A 94 6.30 6.33 -7.80
N LEU A 95 6.44 5.43 -6.82
CA LEU A 95 6.88 5.74 -5.45
C LEU A 95 7.96 4.74 -5.01
N PRO A 96 8.90 5.15 -4.12
CA PRO A 96 10.09 4.37 -3.77
C PRO A 96 9.80 3.17 -2.85
N PHE A 97 8.54 2.99 -2.46
CA PHE A 97 8.06 1.87 -1.68
C PHE A 97 6.64 1.50 -2.08
N ASP A 98 6.23 0.28 -1.75
CA ASP A 98 4.87 -0.19 -1.97
C ASP A 98 3.93 0.46 -0.94
N ILE A 99 3.28 1.54 -1.34
CA ILE A 99 2.35 2.28 -0.49
C ILE A 99 1.15 1.43 -0.08
N PHE A 100 0.72 0.50 -0.92
CA PHE A 100 -0.50 -0.27 -0.68
C PHE A 100 -0.20 -1.39 0.30
N ALA A 101 0.90 -2.12 0.15
CA ALA A 101 1.36 -3.07 1.16
C ALA A 101 1.66 -2.37 2.50
N SER A 102 2.32 -1.21 2.47
CA SER A 102 2.66 -0.47 3.69
C SER A 102 1.40 0.00 4.43
N SER A 103 0.44 0.56 3.69
CA SER A 103 -0.84 1.00 4.26
C SER A 103 -1.65 -0.17 4.82
N PHE A 104 -1.68 -1.31 4.10
CA PHE A 104 -2.35 -2.51 4.58
C PHE A 104 -1.73 -3.00 5.89
N PHE A 105 -0.40 -3.06 5.98
CA PHE A 105 0.32 -3.47 7.18
C PHE A 105 -0.04 -2.58 8.38
N MET A 106 -0.06 -1.26 8.18
CA MET A 106 -0.39 -0.30 9.23
C MET A 106 -1.86 -0.35 9.67
N ILE A 107 -2.81 -0.31 8.72
CA ILE A 107 -4.25 -0.27 9.03
C ILE A 107 -4.71 -1.56 9.68
N THR A 108 -4.24 -2.70 9.18
CA THR A 108 -4.64 -4.00 9.74
C THR A 108 -3.97 -4.30 11.07
N ARG A 109 -3.00 -3.48 11.52
CA ARG A 109 -2.17 -3.79 12.69
C ARG A 109 -1.53 -5.18 12.54
N TYR A 110 -0.98 -5.46 11.36
CA TYR A 110 -0.47 -6.79 10.98
C TYR A 110 0.48 -7.39 12.03
N GLU A 111 1.32 -6.55 12.65
CA GLU A 111 2.24 -6.89 13.73
C GLU A 111 1.56 -7.51 14.96
N GLU A 112 0.32 -7.13 15.27
CA GLU A 112 -0.42 -7.63 16.44
C GLU A 112 -0.94 -9.05 16.24
N TYR A 113 -0.98 -9.55 15.01
CA TYR A 113 -1.38 -10.93 14.72
C TYR A 113 -0.19 -11.90 14.70
N LEU A 114 1.05 -11.40 14.71
CA LEU A 114 2.25 -12.22 14.81
C LEU A 114 2.54 -12.58 16.28
N PRO A 115 3.34 -13.63 16.54
CA PRO A 115 3.80 -13.91 17.90
C PRO A 115 4.52 -12.69 18.49
N HIS A 116 4.01 -12.20 19.62
CA HIS A 116 4.53 -11.02 20.31
C HIS A 116 4.42 -11.16 21.83
N VAL A 117 5.23 -10.39 22.55
CA VAL A 117 5.12 -10.27 24.00
C VAL A 117 3.89 -9.43 24.32
N LYS A 118 3.02 -9.99 25.16
CA LYS A 118 1.80 -9.33 25.63
C LYS A 118 2.06 -8.62 26.95
N ASP A 119 1.34 -7.54 27.19
CA ASP A 119 1.29 -6.91 28.50
C ASP A 119 0.52 -7.77 29.52
N GLU A 120 0.44 -7.30 30.76
CA GLU A 120 -0.21 -7.98 31.89
C GLU A 120 -1.70 -8.33 31.64
N VAL A 121 -2.35 -7.67 30.69
CA VAL A 121 -3.75 -7.90 30.33
C VAL A 121 -3.92 -8.52 28.93
N GLY A 122 -2.83 -8.98 28.31
CA GLY A 122 -2.87 -9.76 27.08
C GLY A 122 -2.84 -8.95 25.78
N ARG A 123 -2.49 -7.66 25.82
CA ARG A 123 -2.49 -6.75 24.66
C ARG A 123 -1.10 -6.61 24.04
N PHE A 124 -1.07 -6.22 22.76
CA PHE A 124 0.15 -5.78 22.09
C PHE A 124 0.63 -4.45 22.69
N MET A 125 1.93 -4.35 23.02
CA MET A 125 2.51 -3.13 23.58
C MET A 125 2.80 -2.11 22.49
N ALA A 126 2.29 -0.88 22.63
CA ALA A 126 2.54 0.19 21.66
C ALA A 126 4.04 0.47 21.46
N SER A 127 4.86 0.32 22.51
CA SER A 127 6.32 0.47 22.45
C SER A 127 7.01 -0.54 21.54
N GLU A 128 6.37 -1.70 21.33
CA GLU A 128 6.86 -2.73 20.42
C GLU A 128 6.50 -2.45 18.96
N SER A 129 5.59 -1.51 18.70
CA SER A 129 5.16 -1.19 17.35
C SER A 129 6.28 -0.63 16.50
N LEU A 130 6.24 -0.95 15.20
CA LEU A 130 7.11 -0.32 14.20
C LEU A 130 7.05 1.21 14.28
N ALA A 131 5.84 1.75 14.45
CA ALA A 131 5.59 3.18 14.49
C ALA A 131 6.20 3.86 15.72
N PHE A 132 6.18 3.21 16.88
CA PHE A 132 6.84 3.74 18.09
C PHE A 132 8.36 3.66 17.94
N LYS A 133 8.89 2.50 17.54
CA LYS A 133 10.33 2.25 17.39
C LYS A 133 11.00 3.23 16.42
N HIS A 134 10.28 3.67 15.39
CA HIS A 134 10.77 4.63 14.39
C HIS A 134 10.21 6.05 14.54
N GLY A 135 9.50 6.35 15.63
CA GLY A 135 9.11 7.72 15.99
C GLY A 135 8.00 8.35 15.13
N PHE A 136 7.17 7.55 14.45
CA PHE A 136 6.05 8.04 13.64
C PHE A 136 4.67 7.63 14.17
N LEU A 137 4.58 7.08 15.39
CA LEU A 137 3.31 6.64 16.00
C LEU A 137 2.25 7.74 16.07
N GLN A 138 2.65 9.00 16.25
CA GLN A 138 1.75 10.15 16.35
C GLN A 138 1.40 10.77 14.98
N GLN A 139 1.87 10.19 13.88
CA GLN A 139 1.62 10.70 12.53
C GLN A 139 0.49 9.90 11.87
N PRO A 140 -0.42 10.54 11.13
CA PRO A 140 -1.40 9.86 10.30
C PRO A 140 -0.71 9.33 9.02
N ILE A 141 0.19 8.38 9.19
CA ILE A 141 1.16 7.98 8.14
C ILE A 141 0.46 7.48 6.88
N VAL A 142 -0.69 6.81 7.03
CA VAL A 142 -1.46 6.28 5.90
C VAL A 142 -2.18 7.39 5.14
N ASP A 143 -2.75 8.37 5.83
CA ASP A 143 -3.32 9.57 5.20
C ASP A 143 -2.25 10.35 4.43
N ILE A 144 -1.05 10.50 5.02
CA ILE A 144 0.11 11.11 4.34
C ILE A 144 0.43 10.34 3.05
N TRP A 145 0.50 9.01 3.10
CA TRP A 145 0.75 8.19 1.90
C TRP A 145 -0.38 8.27 0.87
N ALA A 146 -1.63 8.36 1.29
CA ALA A 146 -2.76 8.55 0.39
C ALA A 146 -2.66 9.90 -0.34
N HIS A 147 -2.20 10.96 0.32
CA HIS A 147 -1.97 12.25 -0.32
C HIS A 147 -0.75 12.25 -1.26
N LEU A 148 0.30 11.48 -0.97
CA LEU A 148 1.40 11.25 -1.91
C LEU A 148 0.93 10.51 -3.17
N PHE A 149 0.07 9.51 -2.99
CA PHE A 149 -0.57 8.81 -4.11
C PHE A 149 -1.44 9.76 -4.95
N LYS A 150 -2.25 10.60 -4.30
CA LYS A 150 -3.07 11.63 -4.97
C LYS A 150 -2.20 12.58 -5.80
N ALA A 151 -1.06 13.02 -5.27
CA ALA A 151 -0.14 13.88 -6.02
C ALA A 151 0.35 13.19 -7.30
N LYS A 152 0.72 11.90 -7.24
CA LYS A 152 1.12 11.14 -8.44
C LYS A 152 0.01 10.98 -9.47
N LEU A 153 -1.25 10.82 -9.02
CA LEU A 153 -2.39 10.82 -9.92
C LEU A 153 -2.56 12.16 -10.64
N LEU A 154 -2.51 13.28 -9.91
CA LEU A 154 -2.66 14.63 -10.47
C LEU A 154 -1.49 15.07 -11.36
N GLU A 155 -0.29 14.56 -11.12
CA GLU A 155 0.86 14.77 -12.00
C GLU A 155 0.69 14.05 -13.35
N THR A 156 -0.12 12.98 -13.40
CA THR A 156 -0.24 12.11 -14.58
C THR A 156 -1.51 12.35 -15.40
N PHE A 157 -2.64 12.65 -14.75
CA PHE A 157 -3.98 12.76 -15.36
C PHE A 157 -4.61 14.12 -15.09
#